data_AF-A0A3N5WZH0-F1
#
_entry.id   AF-A0A3N5WZH0-F1
#
_cell.length_a   1.000
_cell.length_b   1.000
_cell.length_c   1.000
_cell.angle_alpha   90.00
_cell.angle_beta   90.00
_cell.angle_gamma   90.00
#
_symmetry.space_group_name_H-M   'P 1'
#
loop_
_entity.id
_entity.type
_entity.pdbx_description
1 polymer ?
#
loop_
_entity_poly.entity_id
_entity_poly.type
_entity_poly.pdbx_seq_one_letter_code
_entity_poly.pdbx_strand_id
1 'polypeptide(L)'
;DLAQVLNMEAITHAGLRIGVDPMGGAGIGFWQPVAERYGLRLDLVNPDIDPTFAFMTLDHDGKIRMDCSSPSAMARLIGLKDRYDIAWGNDCDADRHGIVTKSAGLLNPNHYLAATVWYLLQHRPGWGRDAAVGKTLVSSSMIDRVAQHLERRLAEVPVGFKWFVDGLLGGRYGFGGEESAGASCLRLDGTVWTTDKDGILLGLLAAEMTATLGRDPGEIYAELTDRFGAPVYERLDVPANRRQKAVLKQLSPGQVTATELAGEKITAKITHAPEGGAPIGGLKVVTANGWFAARPSGTEDVYKIYAESFVGPDHLAHLQQEARALIAAVFTAAAV
;
A
#
# COMPACT_ATOMS: atom_id res chain seq x y z
N ASP A 1 -20.34 -7.25 13.29
CA ASP A 1 -18.96 -7.37 13.78
C ASP A 1 -18.03 -6.22 13.41
N LEU A 2 -18.32 -5.36 12.42
CA LEU A 2 -17.48 -4.20 12.09
C LEU A 2 -17.14 -3.31 13.32
N ALA A 3 -18.07 -3.13 14.25
CA ALA A 3 -17.82 -2.40 15.51
C ALA A 3 -16.77 -3.05 16.44
N GLN A 4 -16.35 -4.29 16.18
CA GLN A 4 -15.26 -4.94 16.92
C GLN A 4 -13.88 -4.64 16.32
N VAL A 5 -13.80 -4.12 15.09
CA VAL A 5 -12.55 -3.76 14.41
C VAL A 5 -12.40 -2.26 14.16
N LEU A 6 -13.53 -1.55 14.09
CA LEU A 6 -13.61 -0.12 13.82
C LEU A 6 -14.39 0.60 14.91
N ASN A 7 -14.01 1.85 15.18
CA ASN A 7 -14.80 2.77 16.00
C ASN A 7 -15.99 3.32 15.19
N MET A 8 -16.99 2.47 14.96
CA MET A 8 -18.20 2.82 14.21
C MET A 8 -18.99 3.96 14.87
N GLU A 9 -18.93 4.07 16.20
CA GLU A 9 -19.59 5.13 16.96
C GLU A 9 -19.03 6.52 16.59
N ALA A 10 -17.71 6.66 16.47
CA ALA A 10 -17.09 7.90 16.01
C ALA A 10 -17.56 8.29 14.61
N ILE A 11 -17.63 7.32 13.68
CA ILE A 11 -18.09 7.56 12.30
C ILE A 11 -19.55 8.04 12.30
N THR A 12 -20.43 7.36 13.04
CA THR A 12 -21.85 7.73 13.14
C THR A 12 -22.02 9.13 13.74
N HIS A 13 -21.33 9.45 14.83
CA HIS A 13 -21.44 10.76 15.49
C HIS A 13 -20.90 11.91 14.65
N ALA A 14 -19.84 11.68 13.87
CA ALA A 14 -19.28 12.70 12.99
C ALA A 14 -20.25 13.08 11.84
N GLY A 15 -21.19 12.19 11.49
CA GLY A 15 -22.20 12.47 10.47
C GLY A 15 -21.60 12.74 9.08
N LEU A 16 -20.43 12.16 8.79
CA LEU A 16 -19.68 12.34 7.55
C LEU A 16 -20.53 12.02 6.33
N ARG A 17 -20.38 12.81 5.26
CA ARG A 17 -20.90 12.48 3.94
C ARG A 17 -19.92 11.55 3.26
N ILE A 18 -20.32 10.30 3.08
CA ILE A 18 -19.47 9.22 2.56
C ILE A 18 -19.90 8.87 1.14
N GLY A 19 -18.95 8.80 0.21
CA GLY A 19 -19.18 8.32 -1.16
C GLY A 19 -18.51 6.98 -1.40
N VAL A 20 -19.22 6.00 -1.96
CA VAL A 20 -18.65 4.69 -2.28
C VAL A 20 -18.92 4.35 -3.74
N ASP A 21 -17.87 4.00 -4.48
CA ASP A 21 -17.96 3.39 -5.81
C ASP A 21 -17.60 1.89 -5.70
N PRO A 22 -18.59 0.98 -5.71
CA PRO A 22 -18.35 -0.45 -5.66
C PRO A 22 -17.72 -1.02 -6.94
N MET A 23 -17.60 -0.22 -8.01
CA MET A 23 -17.05 -0.62 -9.32
C MET A 23 -17.69 -1.90 -9.90
N GLY A 24 -18.98 -2.14 -9.60
CA GLY A 24 -19.72 -3.36 -9.94
C GLY A 24 -19.18 -4.65 -9.32
N GLY A 25 -18.40 -4.55 -8.24
CA GLY A 25 -17.78 -5.67 -7.54
C GLY A 25 -18.66 -6.38 -6.53
N ALA A 26 -18.15 -7.46 -5.97
CA ALA A 26 -18.82 -8.31 -4.99
C ALA A 26 -19.18 -7.59 -3.68
N GLY A 27 -18.48 -6.49 -3.35
CA GLY A 27 -18.73 -5.67 -2.16
C GLY A 27 -20.03 -4.85 -2.22
N ILE A 28 -20.67 -4.70 -3.39
CA ILE A 28 -21.84 -3.82 -3.55
C ILE A 28 -22.98 -4.12 -2.56
N GLY A 29 -23.27 -5.40 -2.32
CA GLY A 29 -24.33 -5.85 -1.43
C GLY A 29 -24.07 -5.58 0.06
N PHE A 30 -22.85 -5.18 0.44
CA PHE A 30 -22.49 -4.87 1.82
C PHE A 30 -22.78 -3.42 2.20
N TRP A 31 -22.67 -2.48 1.25
CA TRP A 31 -22.62 -1.05 1.60
C TRP A 31 -23.95 -0.49 2.12
N GLN A 32 -25.06 -0.82 1.48
CA GLN A 32 -26.37 -0.36 1.95
C GLN A 32 -26.73 -0.96 3.32
N PRO A 33 -26.59 -2.29 3.57
CA PRO A 33 -26.79 -2.85 4.91
C PRO A 33 -25.87 -2.24 5.98
N VAL A 34 -24.62 -1.92 5.65
CA VAL A 34 -23.70 -1.22 6.58
C VAL A 34 -24.22 0.18 6.88
N ALA A 35 -24.62 0.94 5.86
CA ALA A 35 -25.16 2.29 6.04
C ALA A 35 -26.41 2.30 6.92
N GLU A 36 -27.36 1.41 6.67
CA GLU A 36 -28.60 1.28 7.44
C GLU A 36 -28.32 0.84 8.89
N ARG A 37 -27.47 -0.16 9.08
CA ARG A 37 -27.17 -0.71 10.41
C ARG A 37 -26.52 0.31 11.35
N TYR A 38 -25.64 1.16 10.82
CA TYR A 38 -24.87 2.12 11.61
C TYR A 38 -25.33 3.58 11.43
N GLY A 39 -26.40 3.81 10.67
CA GLY A 39 -26.95 5.16 10.43
C GLY A 39 -25.99 6.09 9.69
N LEU A 40 -25.19 5.56 8.74
CA LEU A 40 -24.20 6.33 8.01
C LEU A 40 -24.84 7.10 6.85
N ARG A 41 -24.41 8.35 6.62
CA ARG A 41 -24.75 9.09 5.38
C ARG A 41 -23.83 8.65 4.24
N LEU A 42 -24.09 7.46 3.74
CA LEU A 42 -23.30 6.80 2.70
C LEU A 42 -24.09 6.73 1.39
N ASP A 43 -23.53 7.29 0.33
CA ASP A 43 -24.06 7.21 -1.02
C ASP A 43 -23.30 6.17 -1.83
N LEU A 44 -24.01 5.24 -2.47
CA LEU A 44 -23.46 4.45 -3.57
C LEU A 44 -23.49 5.31 -4.83
N VAL A 45 -22.34 5.81 -5.26
CA VAL A 45 -22.27 6.74 -6.41
C VAL A 45 -22.46 6.03 -7.76
N ASN A 46 -22.31 4.70 -7.75
CA ASN A 46 -22.52 3.82 -8.88
C ASN A 46 -23.07 2.46 -8.41
N PRO A 47 -24.39 2.25 -8.43
CA PRO A 47 -25.00 0.99 -8.00
C PRO A 47 -25.08 -0.07 -9.13
N ASP A 48 -24.51 0.20 -10.31
CA ASP A 48 -24.69 -0.66 -11.48
C ASP A 48 -23.92 -1.98 -11.35
N ILE A 49 -24.59 -3.09 -11.72
CA ILE A 49 -23.97 -4.40 -11.91
C ILE A 49 -24.18 -4.79 -13.36
N ASP A 50 -23.08 -4.80 -14.11
CA ASP A 50 -23.06 -5.14 -15.53
C ASP A 50 -21.82 -6.01 -15.79
N PRO A 51 -21.99 -7.27 -16.26
CA PRO A 51 -20.87 -8.15 -16.59
C PRO A 51 -19.91 -7.60 -17.66
N THR A 52 -20.34 -6.60 -18.44
CA THR A 52 -19.51 -5.91 -19.43
C THR A 52 -18.76 -4.70 -18.84
N PHE A 53 -19.11 -4.26 -17.62
CA PHE A 53 -18.55 -3.10 -16.94
C PHE A 53 -18.61 -1.81 -17.76
N ALA A 54 -19.65 -1.63 -18.59
CA ALA A 54 -19.78 -0.49 -19.50
C ALA A 54 -19.86 0.88 -18.81
N PHE A 55 -20.14 0.91 -17.51
CA PHE A 55 -20.15 2.13 -16.68
C PHE A 55 -18.75 2.64 -16.32
N MET A 56 -17.71 1.79 -16.44
CA MET A 56 -16.34 2.12 -16.08
C MET A 56 -15.71 3.13 -17.03
N THR A 57 -14.87 4.01 -16.49
CA THR A 57 -13.89 4.73 -17.30
C THR A 57 -12.74 3.81 -17.69
N LEU A 58 -12.13 4.06 -18.85
CA LEU A 58 -10.96 3.28 -19.29
C LEU A 58 -9.76 3.57 -18.38
N ASP A 59 -8.98 2.54 -18.09
CA ASP A 59 -7.72 2.67 -17.36
C ASP A 59 -6.62 3.29 -18.26
N HIS A 60 -5.44 3.56 -17.70
CA HIS A 60 -4.30 4.20 -18.36
C HIS A 60 -3.87 3.55 -19.70
N ASP A 61 -4.12 2.26 -19.89
CA ASP A 61 -3.82 1.51 -21.12
C ASP A 61 -5.03 1.38 -22.07
N GLY A 62 -6.12 2.12 -21.82
CA GLY A 62 -7.33 2.12 -22.64
C GLY A 62 -8.21 0.88 -22.44
N LYS A 63 -7.94 0.05 -21.43
CA LYS A 63 -8.71 -1.17 -21.12
C LYS A 63 -9.68 -0.92 -19.98
N ILE A 64 -10.76 -1.69 -19.96
CA ILE A 64 -11.65 -1.76 -18.80
C ILE A 64 -10.96 -2.59 -17.72
N ARG A 65 -10.65 -1.96 -16.59
CA ARG A 65 -10.06 -2.58 -15.41
C ARG A 65 -10.63 -1.92 -14.17
N MET A 66 -11.17 -2.72 -13.26
CA MET A 66 -11.76 -2.25 -12.01
C MET A 66 -10.66 -2.09 -10.96
N ASP A 67 -9.67 -1.27 -11.27
CA ASP A 67 -8.56 -0.97 -10.36
C ASP A 67 -8.89 0.26 -9.51
N CYS A 68 -9.31 0.01 -8.27
CA CYS A 68 -9.63 1.08 -7.32
C CYS A 68 -8.43 1.98 -6.99
N SER A 69 -7.20 1.58 -7.32
CA SER A 69 -6.00 2.41 -7.13
C SER A 69 -5.59 3.21 -8.37
N SER A 70 -6.27 3.04 -9.50
CA SER A 70 -5.98 3.77 -10.75
C SER A 70 -6.74 5.09 -10.81
N PRO A 71 -6.06 6.24 -11.00
CA PRO A 71 -6.72 7.53 -11.23
C PRO A 71 -7.64 7.52 -12.46
N SER A 72 -7.31 6.74 -13.49
CA SER A 72 -8.09 6.65 -14.72
C SER A 72 -9.38 5.86 -14.53
N ALA A 73 -9.32 4.72 -13.82
CA ALA A 73 -10.50 3.92 -13.49
C ALA A 73 -11.39 4.60 -12.44
N MET A 74 -10.79 5.35 -11.52
CA MET A 74 -11.47 6.08 -10.44
C MET A 74 -11.90 7.51 -10.83
N ALA A 75 -11.72 7.91 -12.09
CA ALA A 75 -11.88 9.30 -12.54
C ALA A 75 -13.25 9.89 -12.17
N ARG A 76 -14.32 9.07 -12.24
CA ARG A 76 -15.67 9.48 -11.83
C ARG A 76 -15.73 9.84 -10.35
N LEU A 77 -15.28 8.94 -9.47
CA LEU A 77 -15.30 9.18 -8.02
C LEU A 77 -14.39 10.35 -7.63
N ILE A 78 -13.22 10.48 -8.24
CA ILE A 78 -12.31 11.61 -8.04
C ILE A 78 -13.00 12.93 -8.40
N GLY A 79 -13.75 12.97 -9.52
CA GLY A 79 -14.54 14.14 -9.92
C GLY A 79 -15.66 14.51 -8.94
N LEU A 80 -16.03 13.60 -8.03
CA LEU A 80 -17.03 13.84 -6.99
C LEU A 80 -16.40 14.18 -5.63
N LYS A 81 -15.06 14.28 -5.51
CA LYS A 81 -14.37 14.42 -4.22
C LYS A 81 -14.91 15.56 -3.35
N ASP A 82 -15.31 16.68 -3.94
CA ASP A 82 -15.77 17.86 -3.18
C ASP A 82 -17.20 17.71 -2.62
N ARG A 83 -17.93 16.65 -3.02
CA ARG A 83 -19.28 16.34 -2.52
C ARG A 83 -19.28 15.52 -1.22
N TYR A 84 -18.15 14.90 -0.90
CA TYR A 84 -18.01 13.91 0.17
C TYR A 84 -16.85 14.30 1.09
N ASP A 85 -17.00 14.08 2.39
CA ASP A 85 -15.92 14.30 3.36
C ASP A 85 -14.83 13.24 3.20
N ILE A 86 -15.24 12.03 2.87
CA ILE A 86 -14.38 10.91 2.50
C ILE A 86 -15.11 10.03 1.49
N ALA A 87 -14.37 9.47 0.54
CA ALA A 87 -14.92 8.53 -0.41
C ALA A 87 -13.93 7.40 -0.69
N TRP A 88 -14.43 6.27 -1.19
CA TRP A 88 -13.56 5.18 -1.65
C TRP A 88 -14.19 4.33 -2.74
N GLY A 89 -13.35 3.58 -3.44
CA GLY A 89 -13.76 2.48 -4.29
C GLY A 89 -13.06 1.18 -3.92
N ASN A 90 -13.63 0.08 -4.38
CA ASN A 90 -13.09 -1.26 -4.20
C ASN A 90 -13.07 -1.98 -5.55
N ASP A 91 -12.09 -2.86 -5.75
CA ASP A 91 -12.07 -3.75 -6.90
C ASP A 91 -13.10 -4.88 -6.78
N CYS A 92 -13.15 -5.75 -7.81
CA CYS A 92 -14.25 -6.69 -7.96
C CYS A 92 -14.39 -7.71 -6.83
N ASP A 93 -13.30 -8.11 -6.19
CA ASP A 93 -13.24 -9.00 -5.04
C ASP A 93 -13.23 -8.24 -3.69
N ALA A 94 -13.19 -6.92 -3.73
CA ALA A 94 -13.26 -6.00 -2.59
C ALA A 94 -12.16 -6.20 -1.52
N ASP A 95 -11.02 -6.77 -1.92
CA ASP A 95 -9.85 -6.95 -1.06
C ASP A 95 -8.92 -5.71 -1.11
N ARG A 96 -9.03 -4.87 -2.15
CA ARG A 96 -8.29 -3.62 -2.28
C ARG A 96 -9.17 -2.38 -2.08
N HIS A 97 -8.51 -1.25 -1.84
CA HIS A 97 -9.14 0.03 -1.55
C HIS A 97 -8.52 1.18 -2.35
N GLY A 98 -9.36 2.11 -2.79
CA GLY A 98 -8.94 3.38 -3.36
C GLY A 98 -9.55 4.54 -2.58
N ILE A 99 -8.76 5.28 -1.81
CA ILE A 99 -9.28 6.33 -0.93
C ILE A 99 -9.24 7.68 -1.64
N VAL A 100 -10.40 8.33 -1.74
CA VAL A 100 -10.58 9.66 -2.33
C VAL A 100 -10.92 10.67 -1.24
N THR A 101 -10.14 11.73 -1.15
CA THR A 101 -10.28 12.81 -0.16
C THR A 101 -10.45 14.16 -0.84
N LYS A 102 -10.94 15.16 -0.10
CA LYS A 102 -10.98 16.54 -0.60
C LYS A 102 -9.56 17.09 -0.78
N SER A 103 -8.67 16.81 0.17
CA SER A 103 -7.31 17.35 0.21
C SER A 103 -6.40 16.84 -0.91
N ALA A 104 -6.48 15.54 -1.24
CA ALA A 104 -5.53 14.89 -2.13
C ALA A 104 -6.15 14.28 -3.39
N GLY A 105 -7.48 14.25 -3.52
CA GLY A 105 -8.13 13.40 -4.52
C GLY A 105 -7.89 11.93 -4.19
N LEU A 106 -7.58 11.10 -5.18
CA LEU A 106 -7.18 9.71 -4.95
C LEU A 106 -5.79 9.65 -4.29
N LEU A 107 -5.73 9.12 -3.07
CA LEU A 107 -4.45 8.90 -2.40
C LEU A 107 -3.66 7.79 -3.09
N ASN A 108 -2.35 8.03 -3.24
CA ASN A 108 -1.42 6.94 -3.53
C ASN A 108 -1.52 5.89 -2.40
N PRO A 109 -1.55 4.58 -2.72
CA PRO A 109 -1.68 3.54 -1.71
C PRO A 109 -0.63 3.61 -0.60
N ASN A 110 0.65 3.84 -0.93
CA ASN A 110 1.71 3.98 0.08
C ASN A 110 1.43 5.13 1.06
N HIS A 111 0.82 6.22 0.58
CA HIS A 111 0.51 7.38 1.41
C HIS A 111 -0.58 7.02 2.42
N TYR A 112 -1.63 6.33 1.95
CA TYR A 112 -2.71 5.90 2.81
C TYR A 112 -2.25 4.83 3.82
N LEU A 113 -1.40 3.87 3.43
CA LEU A 113 -0.84 2.88 4.36
C LEU A 113 -0.03 3.56 5.47
N ALA A 114 0.80 4.55 5.14
CA ALA A 114 1.58 5.31 6.14
C ALA A 114 0.67 6.08 7.11
N ALA A 115 -0.35 6.79 6.60
CA ALA A 115 -1.33 7.49 7.43
C ALA A 115 -2.14 6.52 8.32
N THR A 116 -2.49 5.35 7.78
CA THR A 116 -3.20 4.28 8.48
C THR A 116 -2.37 3.71 9.62
N VAL A 117 -1.10 3.38 9.36
CA VAL A 117 -0.17 2.89 10.38
C VAL A 117 0.03 3.93 11.48
N TRP A 118 0.24 5.20 11.10
CA TRP A 118 0.35 6.30 12.06
C TRP A 118 -0.87 6.40 12.98
N TYR A 119 -2.08 6.30 12.41
CA TYR A 119 -3.33 6.36 13.19
C TYR A 119 -3.52 5.14 14.09
N LEU A 120 -3.46 3.92 13.53
CA LEU A 120 -3.75 2.67 14.25
C LEU A 120 -2.86 2.48 15.48
N LEU A 121 -1.56 2.74 15.35
CA LEU A 121 -0.60 2.57 16.45
C LEU A 121 -0.86 3.49 17.65
N GLN A 122 -1.62 4.57 17.45
CA GLN A 122 -2.00 5.54 18.48
C GLN A 122 -3.45 5.39 18.96
N HIS A 123 -4.32 4.70 18.20
CA HIS A 123 -5.76 4.61 18.45
C HIS A 123 -6.25 3.16 18.61
N ARG A 124 -5.36 2.25 18.99
CA ARG A 124 -5.68 0.85 19.28
C ARG A 124 -5.09 0.43 20.65
N PRO A 125 -5.63 0.95 21.77
CA PRO A 125 -5.09 0.67 23.10
C PRO A 125 -5.22 -0.81 23.53
N GLY A 126 -6.11 -1.58 22.88
CA GLY A 126 -6.24 -3.02 23.11
C GLY A 126 -5.15 -3.86 22.43
N TRP A 127 -4.33 -3.27 21.54
CA TRP A 127 -3.24 -3.99 20.91
C TRP A 127 -2.05 -4.15 21.87
N GLY A 128 -1.44 -5.33 21.85
CA GLY A 128 -0.22 -5.58 22.61
C GLY A 128 0.91 -4.64 22.17
N ARG A 129 1.79 -4.27 23.11
CA ARG A 129 2.95 -3.40 22.82
C ARG A 129 3.87 -3.97 21.74
N ASP A 130 3.91 -5.31 21.63
CA ASP A 130 4.74 -6.04 20.68
C ASP A 130 4.04 -6.31 19.33
N ALA A 131 2.80 -5.83 19.15
CA ALA A 131 2.09 -5.96 17.88
C ALA A 131 2.84 -5.15 16.79
N ALA A 132 3.44 -5.87 15.85
CA ALA A 132 4.30 -5.30 14.82
C ALA A 132 3.49 -4.73 13.64
N VAL A 133 4.13 -3.85 12.88
CA VAL A 133 3.64 -3.37 11.58
C VAL A 133 4.22 -4.27 10.48
N GLY A 134 3.38 -5.08 9.85
CA GLY A 134 3.72 -5.85 8.66
C GLY A 134 3.76 -4.98 7.42
N LYS A 135 4.87 -5.05 6.68
CA LYS A 135 5.13 -4.24 5.48
C LYS A 135 5.84 -5.09 4.41
N THR A 136 5.41 -5.02 3.15
CA THR A 136 6.21 -5.59 2.04
C THR A 136 7.47 -4.75 1.82
N LEU A 137 8.59 -5.39 1.47
CA LEU A 137 9.88 -4.68 1.30
C LEU A 137 9.88 -3.59 0.21
N VAL A 138 8.88 -3.57 -0.67
CA VAL A 138 8.73 -2.60 -1.76
C VAL A 138 7.70 -1.51 -1.41
N SER A 139 7.05 -1.58 -0.25
CA SER A 139 6.25 -0.46 0.25
C SER A 139 7.15 0.68 0.71
N SER A 140 6.60 1.89 0.76
CA SER A 140 7.31 3.12 1.12
C SER A 140 8.01 3.03 2.47
N SER A 141 9.23 3.54 2.55
CA SER A 141 9.97 3.71 3.80
C SER A 141 9.43 4.84 4.67
N MET A 142 8.37 5.55 4.25
CA MET A 142 7.59 6.40 5.16
C MET A 142 7.00 5.56 6.30
N ILE A 143 6.58 4.32 6.02
CA ILE A 143 6.08 3.39 7.05
C ILE A 143 7.18 3.10 8.08
N ASP A 144 8.44 2.98 7.63
CA ASP A 144 9.59 2.72 8.49
C ASP A 144 9.83 3.90 9.44
N ARG A 145 9.82 5.13 8.89
CA ARG A 145 9.98 6.36 9.67
C ARG A 145 8.85 6.54 10.69
N VAL A 146 7.61 6.23 10.31
CA VAL A 146 6.43 6.26 11.21
C VAL A 146 6.56 5.21 12.31
N ALA A 147 6.86 3.95 11.98
CA ALA A 147 6.99 2.87 12.95
C ALA A 147 8.14 3.15 13.94
N GLN A 148 9.28 3.65 13.44
CA GLN A 148 10.41 4.05 14.27
C GLN A 148 10.04 5.20 15.22
N HIS A 149 9.36 6.25 14.72
CA HIS A 149 8.93 7.39 15.53
C HIS A 149 7.98 6.98 16.66
N LEU A 150 7.10 6.01 16.41
CA LEU A 150 6.15 5.49 17.39
C LEU A 150 6.71 4.33 18.23
N GLU A 151 8.00 4.02 18.08
CA GLU A 151 8.70 2.93 18.78
C GLU A 151 7.96 1.59 18.62
N ARG A 152 7.62 1.24 17.38
CA ARG A 152 6.94 -0.02 17.03
C ARG A 152 7.82 -0.86 16.13
N ARG A 153 7.73 -2.18 16.32
CA ARG A 153 8.48 -3.15 15.53
C ARG A 153 7.95 -3.19 14.09
N LEU A 154 8.86 -3.12 13.12
CA LEU A 154 8.55 -3.37 11.71
C LEU A 154 8.85 -4.83 11.36
N ALA A 155 7.89 -5.50 10.72
CA ALA A 155 8.02 -6.82 10.16
C ALA A 155 8.08 -6.70 8.62
N GLU A 156 9.28 -6.42 8.09
CA GLU A 156 9.51 -6.28 6.65
C GLU A 156 9.65 -7.66 5.99
N VAL A 157 8.71 -8.01 5.10
CA VAL A 157 8.54 -9.33 4.47
C VAL A 157 8.66 -9.26 2.93
N PRO A 158 8.77 -10.40 2.21
CA PRO A 158 8.70 -10.41 0.75
C PRO A 158 7.35 -9.91 0.22
N VAL A 159 7.27 -9.63 -1.09
CA VAL A 159 5.99 -9.31 -1.75
C VAL A 159 5.01 -10.48 -1.64
N GLY A 160 3.74 -10.19 -1.32
CA GLY A 160 2.64 -11.13 -1.21
C GLY A 160 2.00 -11.15 0.17
N PHE A 161 0.69 -10.90 0.25
CA PHE A 161 -0.06 -10.85 1.50
C PHE A 161 0.05 -12.11 2.39
N LYS A 162 0.33 -13.27 1.79
CA LYS A 162 0.52 -14.55 2.50
C LYS A 162 1.49 -14.48 3.69
N TRP A 163 2.45 -13.56 3.65
CA TRP A 163 3.45 -13.40 4.72
C TRP A 163 2.89 -12.75 5.99
N PHE A 164 1.70 -12.14 5.91
CA PHE A 164 1.04 -11.53 7.07
C PHE A 164 0.06 -12.48 7.77
N VAL A 165 -0.38 -13.55 7.10
CA VAL A 165 -1.43 -14.47 7.59
C VAL A 165 -1.14 -14.98 9.00
N ASP A 166 0.01 -15.61 9.23
CA ASP A 166 0.36 -16.19 10.53
C ASP A 166 0.55 -15.12 11.62
N GLY A 167 0.96 -13.92 11.22
CA GLY A 167 1.13 -12.80 12.13
C GLY A 167 -0.21 -12.19 12.57
N LEU A 168 -1.13 -12.01 11.63
CA LEU A 168 -2.50 -11.54 11.89
C LEU A 168 -3.30 -12.56 12.69
N LEU A 169 -3.26 -13.84 12.30
CA LEU A 169 -3.97 -14.93 12.97
C LEU A 169 -3.56 -15.06 14.44
N GLY A 170 -2.27 -14.89 14.73
CA GLY A 170 -1.72 -14.94 16.09
C GLY A 170 -1.71 -13.60 16.84
N GLY A 171 -2.27 -12.51 16.28
CA GLY A 171 -2.25 -11.18 16.89
C GLY A 171 -0.86 -10.54 17.03
N ARG A 172 0.17 -11.11 16.40
CA ARG A 172 1.56 -10.60 16.43
C ARG A 172 1.75 -9.41 15.50
N TYR A 173 0.98 -9.33 14.42
CA TYR A 173 0.98 -8.18 13.51
C TYR A 173 -0.32 -7.42 13.71
N GLY A 174 -0.22 -6.17 14.18
CA GLY A 174 -1.39 -5.27 14.29
C GLY A 174 -1.96 -4.91 12.93
N PHE A 175 -1.07 -4.81 11.94
CA PHE A 175 -1.37 -4.39 10.58
C PHE A 175 -0.50 -5.18 9.59
N GLY A 176 -1.02 -5.45 8.40
CA GLY A 176 -0.25 -5.96 7.27
C GLY A 176 -0.73 -5.28 5.99
N GLY A 177 0.19 -4.71 5.21
CA GLY A 177 -0.16 -3.97 4.00
C GLY A 177 0.83 -4.15 2.85
N GLU A 178 0.29 -4.05 1.63
CA GLU A 178 1.02 -4.05 0.36
C GLU A 178 0.77 -2.75 -0.39
N GLU A 179 1.81 -2.23 -1.04
CA GLU A 179 1.79 -1.01 -1.85
C GLU A 179 0.80 -1.06 -3.03
N SER A 180 0.30 -2.25 -3.36
CA SER A 180 -0.75 -2.48 -4.34
C SER A 180 -2.17 -2.23 -3.81
N ALA A 181 -2.32 -1.41 -2.76
CA ALA A 181 -3.59 -1.00 -2.16
C ALA A 181 -4.39 -2.12 -1.47
N GLY A 182 -3.69 -3.10 -0.88
CA GLY A 182 -4.30 -4.19 -0.12
C GLY A 182 -3.76 -4.24 1.30
N ALA A 183 -4.62 -4.31 2.30
CA ALA A 183 -4.21 -4.39 3.70
C ALA A 183 -5.28 -5.06 4.57
N SER A 184 -4.91 -5.36 5.82
CA SER A 184 -5.82 -5.73 6.90
C SER A 184 -5.22 -5.33 8.25
N CYS A 185 -6.04 -5.24 9.29
CA CYS A 185 -5.61 -5.00 10.65
C CYS A 185 -6.37 -5.87 11.65
N LEU A 186 -5.85 -5.96 12.87
CA LEU A 186 -6.52 -6.65 13.97
C LEU A 186 -7.79 -5.90 14.40
N ARG A 187 -8.66 -6.64 15.09
CA ARG A 187 -9.78 -6.09 15.87
C ARG A 187 -9.27 -5.14 16.96
N LEU A 188 -10.18 -4.35 17.53
CA LEU A 188 -9.87 -3.38 18.60
C LEU A 188 -9.21 -4.06 19.83
N ASP A 189 -9.56 -5.31 20.11
CA ASP A 189 -9.01 -6.13 21.20
C ASP A 189 -7.71 -6.87 20.85
N GLY A 190 -7.15 -6.66 19.66
CA GLY A 190 -5.94 -7.31 19.20
C GLY A 190 -6.13 -8.75 18.69
N THR A 191 -7.37 -9.21 18.50
CA THR A 191 -7.65 -10.50 17.85
C THR A 191 -7.82 -10.35 16.34
N VAL A 192 -7.77 -11.47 15.61
CA VAL A 192 -7.85 -11.45 14.14
C VAL A 192 -9.24 -11.01 13.64
N TRP A 193 -9.27 -10.10 12.67
CA TRP A 193 -10.48 -9.79 11.91
C TRP A 193 -10.61 -10.73 10.71
N THR A 194 -9.66 -10.60 9.76
CA THR A 194 -9.50 -11.47 8.59
C THR A 194 -8.01 -11.64 8.30
N THR A 195 -7.65 -12.78 7.71
CA THR A 195 -6.29 -13.09 7.28
C THR A 195 -6.07 -12.89 5.79
N ASP A 196 -7.07 -12.40 5.06
CA ASP A 196 -6.89 -11.85 3.71
C ASP A 196 -6.92 -10.32 3.76
N LYS A 197 -6.69 -9.67 2.62
CA LYS A 197 -6.89 -8.22 2.49
C LYS A 197 -8.39 -7.90 2.57
N ASP A 198 -8.71 -6.72 3.08
CA ASP A 198 -10.11 -6.29 3.25
C ASP A 198 -10.27 -4.80 2.88
N GLY A 199 -10.69 -4.56 1.64
CA GLY A 199 -10.90 -3.21 1.12
C GLY A 199 -12.09 -2.49 1.77
N ILE A 200 -13.08 -3.24 2.27
CA ILE A 200 -14.25 -2.69 2.99
C ILE A 200 -13.79 -2.11 4.32
N LEU A 201 -13.00 -2.88 5.08
CA LEU A 201 -12.36 -2.44 6.32
C LEU A 201 -11.54 -1.17 6.10
N LEU A 202 -10.71 -1.14 5.06
CA LEU A 202 -9.82 0.00 4.82
C LEU A 202 -10.58 1.25 4.36
N GLY A 203 -11.69 1.13 3.63
CA GLY A 203 -12.56 2.26 3.32
C GLY A 203 -13.20 2.87 4.58
N LEU A 204 -13.77 2.01 5.44
CA LEU A 204 -14.36 2.46 6.71
C LEU A 204 -13.32 3.00 7.70
N LEU A 205 -12.09 2.48 7.67
CA LEU A 205 -11.00 3.00 8.49
C LEU A 205 -10.62 4.43 8.09
N ALA A 206 -10.69 4.78 6.80
CA ALA A 206 -10.50 6.16 6.35
C ALA A 206 -11.57 7.09 6.93
N ALA A 207 -12.82 6.62 7.01
CA ALA A 207 -13.90 7.33 7.66
C ALA A 207 -13.68 7.46 9.18
N GLU A 208 -13.20 6.40 9.86
CA GLU A 208 -12.84 6.44 11.28
C GLU A 208 -11.75 7.47 11.56
N MET A 209 -10.68 7.49 10.75
CA MET A 209 -9.59 8.47 10.85
C MET A 209 -10.12 9.89 10.70
N THR A 210 -10.96 10.12 9.68
CA THR A 210 -11.57 11.42 9.40
C THR A 210 -12.46 11.89 10.54
N ALA A 211 -13.31 11.00 11.06
CA ALA A 211 -14.22 11.27 12.16
C ALA A 211 -13.48 11.58 13.47
N THR A 212 -12.43 10.81 13.77
CA THR A 212 -11.71 10.90 15.05
C THR A 212 -10.79 12.12 15.10
N LEU A 213 -10.15 12.46 13.97
CA LEU A 213 -9.14 13.52 13.91
C LEU A 213 -9.68 14.85 13.36
N GLY A 214 -10.87 14.85 12.76
CA GLY A 214 -11.46 16.02 12.13
C GLY A 214 -10.77 16.48 10.84
N ARG A 215 -9.92 15.63 10.26
CA ARG A 215 -9.16 15.88 9.03
C ARG A 215 -8.94 14.58 8.27
N ASP A 216 -8.83 14.66 6.94
CA ASP A 216 -8.82 13.48 6.08
C ASP A 216 -7.42 12.79 6.02
N PRO A 217 -7.33 11.52 5.56
CA PRO A 217 -6.05 10.81 5.48
C PRO A 217 -4.98 11.48 4.60
N GLY A 218 -5.38 12.30 3.62
CA GLY A 218 -4.44 13.07 2.79
C GLY A 218 -3.75 14.17 3.58
N GLU A 219 -4.48 14.85 4.47
CA GLU A 219 -3.92 15.85 5.40
C GLU A 219 -2.99 15.22 6.44
N ILE A 220 -3.33 14.02 6.92
CA ILE A 220 -2.44 13.24 7.81
C ILE A 220 -1.13 12.92 7.09
N TYR A 221 -1.20 12.45 5.85
CA TYR A 221 0.00 12.15 5.08
C TYR A 221 0.84 13.40 4.81
N ALA A 222 0.23 14.55 4.53
CA ALA A 222 0.95 15.82 4.38
C ALA A 222 1.77 16.17 5.64
N GLU A 223 1.19 16.00 6.84
CA GLU A 223 1.93 16.18 8.10
C GLU A 223 3.11 15.20 8.23
N LEU A 224 2.93 13.94 7.82
CA LEU A 224 4.03 12.97 7.83
C LEU A 224 5.15 13.39 6.88
N THR A 225 4.83 13.96 5.72
CA THR A 225 5.84 14.48 4.79
C THR A 225 6.54 15.73 5.33
N ASP A 226 5.87 16.59 6.08
CA ASP A 226 6.50 17.73 6.74
C ASP A 226 7.49 17.28 7.83
N ARG A 227 7.14 16.22 8.58
CA ARG A 227 7.97 15.68 9.67
C ARG A 227 9.13 14.84 9.17
N PHE A 228 8.90 14.01 8.16
CA PHE A 228 9.80 12.95 7.75
C PHE A 228 10.29 13.11 6.31
N GLY A 229 10.04 14.24 5.65
CA GLY A 229 10.37 14.44 4.24
C GLY A 229 9.33 13.82 3.29
N ALA A 230 9.25 14.37 2.08
CA ALA A 230 8.29 13.95 1.05
C ALA A 230 8.94 12.97 0.06
N PRO A 231 8.75 11.65 0.20
CA PRO A 231 9.37 10.71 -0.73
C PRO A 231 8.70 10.74 -2.10
N VAL A 232 9.50 10.49 -3.12
CA VAL A 232 9.04 10.25 -4.49
C VAL A 232 9.29 8.77 -4.80
N TYR A 233 8.27 8.09 -5.32
CA TYR A 233 8.26 6.65 -5.54
C TYR A 233 7.84 6.32 -6.96
N GLU A 234 8.57 5.42 -7.61
CA GLU A 234 8.21 4.95 -8.95
C GLU A 234 8.52 3.46 -9.13
N ARG A 235 7.73 2.83 -10.01
CA ARG A 235 7.94 1.47 -10.49
C ARG A 235 8.22 1.48 -11.98
N LEU A 236 9.26 0.76 -12.39
CA LEU A 236 9.65 0.55 -13.77
C LEU A 236 9.54 -0.93 -14.13
N ASP A 237 8.91 -1.22 -15.26
CA ASP A 237 8.91 -2.55 -15.85
C ASP A 237 9.97 -2.59 -16.97
N VAL A 238 10.95 -3.48 -16.84
CA VAL A 238 12.10 -3.57 -17.75
C VAL A 238 12.12 -4.95 -18.42
N PRO A 239 12.21 -5.06 -19.76
CA PRO A 239 12.27 -6.35 -20.45
C PRO A 239 13.39 -7.24 -19.91
N ALA A 240 13.08 -8.52 -19.70
CA ALA A 240 14.07 -9.53 -19.36
C ALA A 240 13.69 -10.91 -19.88
N ASN A 241 14.66 -11.58 -20.48
CA ASN A 241 14.51 -12.96 -20.92
C ASN A 241 14.50 -13.94 -19.73
N ARG A 242 14.12 -15.19 -20.00
CA ARG A 242 14.04 -16.25 -18.98
C ARG A 242 15.35 -16.47 -18.20
N ARG A 243 16.52 -16.34 -18.85
CA ARG A 243 17.83 -16.53 -18.20
C ARG A 243 18.16 -15.38 -17.26
N GLN A 244 17.94 -14.13 -17.71
CA GLN A 244 18.09 -12.93 -16.88
C GLN A 244 17.17 -12.97 -15.65
N LYS A 245 15.90 -13.38 -15.84
CA LYS A 245 14.96 -13.59 -14.71
C LYS A 245 15.46 -14.65 -13.72
N ALA A 246 16.09 -15.73 -14.20
CA ALA A 246 16.64 -16.77 -13.33
C ALA A 246 17.84 -16.26 -12.52
N VAL A 247 18.75 -15.49 -13.13
CA VAL A 247 19.87 -14.84 -12.44
C VAL A 247 19.36 -13.90 -11.35
N LEU A 248 18.35 -13.07 -11.65
CA LEU A 248 17.78 -12.13 -10.68
C LEU A 248 17.19 -12.84 -9.45
N LYS A 249 16.54 -14.00 -9.62
CA LYS A 249 15.99 -14.80 -8.50
C LYS A 249 17.05 -15.34 -7.54
N GLN A 250 18.27 -15.55 -8.04
CA GLN A 250 19.36 -16.21 -7.33
C GLN A 250 20.45 -15.23 -6.89
N LEU A 251 20.18 -13.93 -6.94
CA LEU A 251 21.12 -12.93 -6.50
C LEU A 251 21.52 -13.12 -5.04
N SER A 252 22.81 -12.94 -4.78
CA SER A 252 23.40 -12.87 -3.45
C SER A 252 23.97 -11.47 -3.20
N PRO A 253 24.01 -11.00 -1.94
CA PRO A 253 24.55 -9.67 -1.62
C PRO A 253 26.00 -9.47 -2.09
N GLY A 254 26.81 -10.54 -2.11
CA GLY A 254 28.21 -10.50 -2.51
C GLY A 254 28.44 -10.23 -4.00
N GLN A 255 27.43 -10.45 -4.85
CA GLN A 255 27.51 -10.13 -6.29
C GLN A 255 27.36 -8.63 -6.56
N VAL A 256 26.91 -7.86 -5.57
CA VAL A 256 26.80 -6.41 -5.67
C VAL A 256 28.08 -5.79 -5.12
N THR A 257 29.00 -5.42 -6.00
CA THR A 257 30.29 -4.82 -5.62
C THR A 257 30.20 -3.33 -5.29
N ALA A 258 29.14 -2.65 -5.76
CA ALA A 258 28.89 -1.24 -5.47
C ALA A 258 28.87 -0.98 -3.94
N THR A 259 29.48 0.11 -3.52
CA THR A 259 29.51 0.59 -2.13
C THR A 259 28.65 1.83 -1.92
N GLU A 260 28.28 2.49 -3.02
CA GLU A 260 27.45 3.70 -3.06
C GLU A 260 26.32 3.50 -4.07
N LEU A 261 25.24 4.26 -3.87
CA LEU A 261 24.08 4.32 -4.74
C LEU A 261 23.56 5.77 -4.73
N ALA A 262 23.46 6.40 -5.90
CA ALA A 262 23.07 7.80 -6.09
C ALA A 262 23.84 8.81 -5.22
N GLY A 263 25.15 8.56 -5.03
CA GLY A 263 26.02 9.41 -4.22
C GLY A 263 25.93 9.19 -2.70
N GLU A 264 25.16 8.19 -2.24
CA GLU A 264 25.07 7.82 -0.84
C GLU A 264 25.66 6.44 -0.57
N LYS A 265 26.24 6.24 0.62
CA LYS A 265 26.74 4.93 1.05
C LYS A 265 25.59 3.92 1.15
N ILE A 266 25.80 2.74 0.56
CA ILE A 266 24.88 1.60 0.72
C ILE A 266 24.93 1.10 2.16
N THR A 267 23.78 1.07 2.82
CA THR A 267 23.60 0.62 4.20
C THR A 267 23.12 -0.84 4.28
N ALA A 268 22.40 -1.32 3.26
CA ALA A 268 21.95 -2.71 3.20
C ALA A 268 21.86 -3.24 1.76
N LYS A 269 22.13 -4.54 1.62
CA LYS A 269 21.95 -5.35 0.40
C LYS A 269 21.14 -6.59 0.79
N ILE A 270 19.89 -6.62 0.40
CA ILE A 270 18.87 -7.53 0.91
C ILE A 270 18.47 -8.49 -0.20
N THR A 271 18.65 -9.79 0.03
CA THR A 271 18.13 -10.85 -0.85
C THR A 271 17.19 -11.82 -0.10
N HIS A 272 17.16 -11.70 1.24
CA HIS A 272 16.23 -12.37 2.15
C HIS A 272 15.61 -11.29 3.02
N ALA A 273 14.29 -11.35 3.21
CA ALA A 273 13.56 -10.34 3.96
C ALA A 273 14.04 -10.29 5.43
N PRO A 274 14.13 -9.10 6.04
CA PRO A 274 14.53 -8.96 7.43
C PRO A 274 13.65 -9.76 8.39
N GLU A 275 12.34 -9.80 8.16
CA GLU A 275 11.41 -10.63 8.94
C GLU A 275 11.40 -12.06 8.40
N GLY A 276 11.67 -13.03 9.27
CA GLY A 276 11.57 -14.47 8.98
C GLY A 276 12.62 -15.02 7.99
N GLY A 277 13.44 -14.16 7.36
CA GLY A 277 14.54 -14.60 6.50
C GLY A 277 14.11 -15.23 5.19
N ALA A 278 12.87 -15.03 4.74
CA ALA A 278 12.39 -15.61 3.49
C ALA A 278 13.09 -14.97 2.27
N PRO A 279 13.45 -15.74 1.23
CA PRO A 279 14.06 -15.18 0.03
C PRO A 279 13.09 -14.23 -0.67
N ILE A 280 13.56 -13.03 -1.05
CA ILE A 280 12.71 -12.03 -1.74
C ILE A 280 12.58 -12.34 -3.24
N GLY A 281 13.40 -13.27 -3.75
CA GLY A 281 13.46 -13.63 -5.16
C GLY A 281 13.98 -12.48 -6.04
N GLY A 282 14.97 -11.75 -5.54
CA GLY A 282 15.47 -10.51 -6.13
C GLY A 282 16.54 -9.85 -5.24
N LEU A 283 16.71 -8.55 -5.42
CA LEU A 283 17.65 -7.73 -4.66
C LEU A 283 16.98 -6.42 -4.24
N LYS A 284 17.17 -5.99 -2.99
CA LYS A 284 16.92 -4.63 -2.53
C LYS A 284 18.21 -4.00 -2.03
N VAL A 285 18.50 -2.78 -2.47
CA VAL A 285 19.67 -1.99 -2.03
C VAL A 285 19.15 -0.71 -1.38
N VAL A 286 19.71 -0.39 -0.22
CA VAL A 286 19.23 0.70 0.64
C VAL A 286 20.36 1.66 0.96
N THR A 287 20.06 2.96 0.96
CA THR A 287 20.90 4.06 1.45
C THR A 287 20.18 4.80 2.58
N ALA A 288 20.73 5.93 3.04
CA ALA A 288 20.06 6.73 4.07
C ALA A 288 18.77 7.40 3.55
N ASN A 289 18.78 7.88 2.30
CA ASN A 289 17.67 8.65 1.75
C ASN A 289 16.98 8.00 0.53
N GLY A 290 17.31 6.76 0.20
CA GLY A 290 16.64 6.06 -0.88
C GLY A 290 16.89 4.56 -0.90
N TRP A 291 16.17 3.89 -1.78
CA TRP A 291 16.36 2.48 -2.05
C TRP A 291 15.87 2.12 -3.44
N PHE A 292 16.34 0.99 -3.97
CA PHE A 292 15.66 0.31 -5.05
C PHE A 292 15.51 -1.19 -4.73
N ALA A 293 14.49 -1.82 -5.30
CA ALA A 293 14.32 -3.26 -5.28
C ALA A 293 14.02 -3.78 -6.68
N ALA A 294 14.74 -4.81 -7.10
CA ALA A 294 14.58 -5.47 -8.39
C ALA A 294 14.09 -6.91 -8.20
N ARG A 295 13.01 -7.27 -8.89
CA ARG A 295 12.45 -8.63 -8.87
C ARG A 295 11.88 -9.03 -10.23
N PRO A 296 11.94 -10.31 -10.61
CA PRO A 296 11.37 -10.77 -11.86
C PRO A 296 9.85 -10.78 -11.80
N SER A 297 9.18 -10.41 -12.90
CA SER A 297 7.74 -10.59 -13.03
C SER A 297 7.38 -12.08 -13.08
N GLY A 298 6.29 -12.45 -12.42
CA GLY A 298 5.77 -13.82 -12.43
C GLY A 298 5.06 -14.17 -13.73
N THR A 299 4.45 -13.18 -14.38
CA THR A 299 3.48 -13.35 -15.47
C THR A 299 3.99 -12.85 -16.82
N GLU A 300 5.00 -11.98 -16.83
CA GLU A 300 5.47 -11.29 -18.04
C GLU A 300 6.99 -11.44 -18.20
N ASP A 301 7.50 -11.28 -19.41
CA ASP A 301 8.94 -11.29 -19.74
C ASP A 301 9.61 -9.94 -19.41
N VAL A 302 9.37 -9.49 -18.19
CA VAL A 302 9.96 -8.29 -17.59
C VAL A 302 10.47 -8.60 -16.18
N TYR A 303 11.36 -7.75 -15.67
CA TYR A 303 11.59 -7.57 -14.25
C TYR A 303 11.17 -6.17 -13.84
N LYS A 304 10.79 -6.03 -12.56
CA LYS A 304 10.28 -4.79 -11.98
C LYS A 304 11.35 -4.18 -11.11
N ILE A 305 11.60 -2.89 -11.30
CA ILE A 305 12.39 -2.06 -10.38
C ILE A 305 11.43 -1.14 -9.66
N TYR A 306 11.44 -1.22 -8.34
CA TYR A 306 10.78 -0.26 -7.45
C TYR A 306 11.87 0.64 -6.89
N ALA A 307 11.64 1.94 -6.83
CA ALA A 307 12.58 2.86 -6.24
C ALA A 307 11.86 3.98 -5.49
N GLU A 308 12.50 4.46 -4.44
CA GLU A 308 12.02 5.57 -3.62
C GLU A 308 13.18 6.49 -3.24
N SER A 309 12.95 7.80 -3.26
CA SER A 309 13.88 8.81 -2.76
C SER A 309 13.17 9.79 -1.83
N PHE A 310 13.77 10.08 -0.68
CA PHE A 310 13.40 11.17 0.22
C PHE A 310 14.09 12.51 -0.09
N VAL A 311 14.94 12.55 -1.12
CA VAL A 311 15.65 13.77 -1.56
C VAL A 311 14.86 14.48 -2.65
N GLY A 312 14.28 13.74 -3.60
CA GLY A 312 13.43 14.29 -4.65
C GLY A 312 13.52 13.54 -5.99
N PRO A 313 12.85 14.05 -7.03
CA PRO A 313 12.74 13.39 -8.33
C PRO A 313 14.08 13.14 -9.04
N ASP A 314 15.00 14.10 -9.00
CA ASP A 314 16.32 13.96 -9.64
C ASP A 314 17.14 12.85 -8.99
N HIS A 315 17.12 12.78 -7.66
CA HIS A 315 17.76 11.69 -6.92
C HIS A 315 17.07 10.35 -7.20
N LEU A 316 15.74 10.30 -7.33
CA LEU A 316 15.02 9.10 -7.76
C LEU A 316 15.47 8.64 -9.15
N ALA A 317 15.59 9.55 -10.11
CA ALA A 317 16.08 9.23 -11.45
C ALA A 317 17.50 8.65 -11.42
N HIS A 318 18.38 9.20 -10.59
CA HIS A 318 19.73 8.65 -10.37
C HIS A 318 19.69 7.25 -9.75
N LEU A 319 18.85 7.02 -8.72
CA LEU A 319 18.64 5.68 -8.13
C LEU A 319 18.22 4.67 -9.20
N GLN A 320 17.27 5.03 -10.06
CA GLN A 320 16.78 4.15 -11.12
C GLN A 320 17.85 3.87 -12.18
N GLN A 321 18.63 4.88 -12.57
CA GLN A 321 19.71 4.72 -13.53
C GLN A 321 20.78 3.76 -12.99
N GLU A 322 21.24 3.97 -11.76
CA GLU A 322 22.25 3.12 -11.13
C GLU A 322 21.71 1.72 -10.83
N ALA A 323 20.44 1.58 -10.45
CA ALA A 323 19.77 0.29 -10.31
C ALA A 323 19.82 -0.53 -11.61
N ARG A 324 19.48 0.10 -12.75
CA ARG A 324 19.56 -0.56 -14.07
C ARG A 324 20.99 -0.94 -14.43
N ALA A 325 21.96 -0.05 -14.19
CA ALA A 325 23.37 -0.32 -14.46
C ALA A 325 23.91 -1.49 -13.62
N LEU A 326 23.55 -1.53 -12.33
CA LEU A 326 23.92 -2.60 -11.41
C LEU A 326 23.34 -3.94 -11.85
N ILE A 327 22.05 -3.98 -12.20
CA ILE A 327 21.40 -5.20 -12.71
C ILE A 327 22.02 -5.65 -14.04
N ALA A 328 22.32 -4.72 -14.95
CA ALA A 328 22.98 -5.04 -16.21
C ALA A 328 24.41 -5.61 -16.01
N ALA A 329 25.16 -5.09 -15.03
CA ALA A 329 26.47 -5.62 -14.68
C ALA A 329 26.39 -7.06 -14.15
N VAL A 330 25.36 -7.36 -13.33
CA VAL A 330 25.08 -8.73 -12.87
C VAL A 330 24.77 -9.66 -14.04
N PHE A 331 23.94 -9.24 -15.00
CA PHE A 331 23.63 -10.04 -16.19
C PHE A 331 24.87 -10.29 -17.06
N THR A 332 25.69 -9.25 -17.26
CA THR A 332 26.95 -9.35 -18.00
C THR A 332 27.91 -10.34 -17.34
N ALA A 333 28.07 -10.28 -16.01
CA ALA A 333 28.91 -11.21 -15.26
C ALA A 333 28.39 -12.66 -15.33
N ALA A 334 27.09 -12.84 -15.51
CA ALA A 334 26.45 -14.15 -15.71
C ALA A 334 26.36 -14.57 -17.19
N ALA A 335 26.90 -13.78 -18.13
CA ALA A 335 26.87 -14.01 -19.58
C ALA A 335 25.45 -14.18 -20.16
N VAL A 336 24.49 -13.35 -19.71
CA VAL A 336 23.08 -13.35 -20.15
C VAL A 336 22.51 -11.96 -20.38
#